data_AF-A0A3R7QKT4-F1
#
_entry.id   AF-A0A3R7QKT4-F1
#
_cell.length_a   1.000
_cell.length_b   1.000
_cell.length_c   1.000
_cell.angle_alpha   90.00
_cell.angle_beta   90.00
_cell.angle_gamma   90.00
#
_symmetry.space_group_name_H-M   'P 1'
#
loop_
_entity.id
_entity.type
_entity.pdbx_description
1 polymer ?
#
loop_
_entity_poly.entity_id
_entity_poly.type
_entity_poly.pdbx_seq_one_letter_code
_entity_poly.pdbx_strand_id
1 'polypeptide(L)'
;MNSTILRQLLTYCHHLQNLLIKATDAISDKLLYDIWRENDMKHLSRLTIDTCPNVTAEAIHQLLDMTNNLTLIRLWGCFFITKNDEAKLQKRIKDENCDVYLEWYCWEG
;
A
#
# COMPACT_ATOMS: atom_id res chain seq x y z
N MET A 1 7.01 -15.94 6.56
CA MET A 1 6.10 -15.98 7.73
C MET A 1 4.67 -15.95 7.18
N ASN A 2 3.84 -16.94 7.51
CA ASN A 2 2.65 -17.38 6.76
C ASN A 2 1.78 -16.26 6.18
N SER A 3 1.79 -16.11 4.84
CA SER A 3 0.87 -15.25 4.08
C SER A 3 -0.59 -15.50 4.44
N THR A 4 -0.93 -16.69 4.91
CA THR A 4 -2.25 -17.08 5.42
C THR A 4 -2.72 -16.23 6.61
N ILE A 5 -1.86 -15.98 7.61
CA ILE A 5 -2.25 -15.20 8.80
C ILE A 5 -2.45 -13.74 8.41
N LEU A 6 -1.56 -13.21 7.58
CA LEU A 6 -1.66 -11.85 7.09
C LEU A 6 -2.94 -11.67 6.25
N ARG A 7 -3.24 -12.62 5.37
CA ARG A 7 -4.50 -12.64 4.62
C ARG A 7 -5.70 -12.63 5.56
N GLN A 8 -5.75 -13.51 6.54
CA GLN A 8 -6.87 -13.56 7.50
C GLN A 8 -7.02 -12.23 8.26
N LEU A 9 -5.92 -11.67 8.78
CA LEU A 9 -5.97 -10.39 9.47
C LEU A 9 -6.51 -9.28 8.57
N LEU A 10 -5.96 -9.14 7.36
CA LEU A 10 -6.36 -8.07 6.47
C LEU A 10 -7.77 -8.28 5.90
N THR A 11 -8.23 -9.52 5.71
CA THR A 11 -9.60 -9.83 5.29
C THR A 11 -10.63 -9.50 6.39
N TYR A 12 -10.35 -9.79 7.66
CA TYR A 12 -11.36 -9.71 8.74
C TYR A 12 -11.26 -8.46 9.63
N CYS A 13 -10.16 -7.71 9.57
CA CYS A 13 -9.99 -6.47 10.33
C CYS A 13 -10.59 -5.25 9.60
N HIS A 14 -11.92 -5.14 9.58
CA HIS A 14 -12.62 -4.06 8.86
C HIS A 14 -12.38 -2.64 9.42
N HIS A 15 -11.99 -2.50 10.68
CA HIS A 15 -11.72 -1.20 11.31
C HIS A 15 -10.23 -0.86 11.39
N LEU A 16 -9.38 -1.53 10.60
CA LEU A 16 -7.96 -1.25 10.59
C LEU A 16 -7.69 0.15 10.05
N GLN A 17 -7.10 1.01 10.88
CA GLN A 17 -6.76 2.39 10.50
C GLN A 17 -5.29 2.55 10.10
N ASN A 18 -4.42 1.68 10.65
CA ASN A 18 -2.97 1.79 10.52
C ASN A 18 -2.40 0.43 10.14
N LEU A 19 -1.74 0.37 8.99
CA LEU A 19 -1.08 -0.83 8.52
C LEU A 19 0.39 -0.53 8.24
N LEU A 20 1.26 -1.18 9.00
CA LEU A 20 2.70 -1.21 8.75
C LEU A 20 3.08 -2.63 8.37
N ILE A 21 3.67 -2.79 7.19
CA ILE A 21 4.24 -4.06 6.74
C ILE A 21 5.69 -3.80 6.39
N LYS A 22 6.60 -4.53 7.06
CA LYS A 22 8.04 -4.32 6.96
C LYS A 22 8.78 -5.62 6.67
N ALA A 23 9.78 -5.56 5.79
CA ALA A 23 10.78 -6.60 5.54
C ALA A 23 10.16 -7.99 5.33
N THR A 24 9.16 -8.09 4.44
CA THR A 24 8.47 -9.35 4.15
C THR A 24 8.23 -9.53 2.66
N ASP A 25 8.43 -10.75 2.19
CA ASP A 25 8.12 -11.23 0.85
C ASP A 25 6.69 -11.80 0.74
N ALA A 26 5.97 -11.88 1.86
CA ALA A 26 4.65 -12.50 1.94
C ALA A 26 3.55 -11.67 1.27
N ILE A 27 3.77 -10.35 1.07
CA ILE A 27 2.82 -9.49 0.36
C ILE A 27 3.20 -9.34 -1.10
N SER A 28 2.19 -9.33 -1.96
CA SER A 28 2.33 -9.02 -3.38
C SER A 28 1.10 -8.26 -3.85
N ASP A 29 1.20 -7.59 -4.99
CA ASP A 29 0.08 -6.87 -5.59
C ASP A 29 -1.15 -7.78 -5.74
N LYS A 30 -0.95 -9.04 -6.16
CA LYS A 30 -2.02 -10.04 -6.27
C LYS A 30 -2.68 -10.31 -4.91
N LEU A 31 -1.89 -10.51 -3.86
CA LEU A 31 -2.45 -10.76 -2.52
C LEU A 31 -3.25 -9.55 -2.02
N LEU A 32 -2.72 -8.35 -2.19
CA LEU A 32 -3.39 -7.10 -1.81
C LEU A 32 -4.70 -6.93 -2.59
N TYR A 33 -4.69 -7.17 -3.90
CA TYR A 33 -5.87 -7.16 -4.75
C TYR A 33 -6.94 -8.14 -4.25
N ASP A 34 -6.56 -9.39 -3.97
CA ASP A 34 -7.49 -10.43 -3.48
C ASP A 34 -8.11 -10.04 -2.13
N ILE A 35 -7.31 -9.46 -1.23
CA ILE A 35 -7.78 -8.97 0.07
C ILE A 35 -8.75 -7.79 -0.10
N TRP A 36 -8.40 -6.82 -0.94
CA TRP A 36 -9.20 -5.60 -1.14
C TRP A 36 -10.57 -5.85 -1.77
N ARG A 37 -10.73 -6.97 -2.47
CA ARG A 37 -12.04 -7.44 -2.95
C ARG A 37 -12.92 -7.99 -1.83
N GLU A 38 -12.34 -8.52 -0.77
CA GLU A 38 -13.06 -9.07 0.39
C GLU A 38 -13.26 -8.02 1.49
N ASN A 39 -12.30 -7.12 1.67
CA ASN A 39 -12.31 -6.02 2.62
C ASN A 39 -11.82 -4.75 1.92
N ASP A 40 -12.73 -3.80 1.68
CA ASP A 40 -12.46 -2.55 0.95
C ASP A 40 -11.49 -1.60 1.70
N MET A 41 -11.05 -1.96 2.90
CA MET A 41 -10.14 -1.18 3.74
C MET A 41 -10.62 0.26 3.95
N LYS A 42 -11.94 0.48 3.97
CA LYS A 42 -12.54 1.82 4.03
C LYS A 42 -12.03 2.69 5.18
N HIS A 43 -11.70 2.08 6.31
CA HIS A 43 -11.21 2.78 7.50
C HIS A 43 -9.68 2.98 7.52
N LEU A 44 -8.95 2.45 6.54
CA LEU A 44 -7.50 2.58 6.48
C LEU A 44 -7.13 4.04 6.24
N SER A 45 -6.36 4.59 7.18
CA SER A 45 -5.94 5.99 7.16
C SER A 45 -4.44 6.14 6.88
N ARG A 46 -3.63 5.18 7.29
CA ARG A 46 -2.17 5.21 7.16
C ARG A 46 -1.67 3.85 6.70
N LEU A 47 -0.99 3.84 5.55
CA LEU A 47 -0.31 2.67 5.01
C LEU A 47 1.20 2.92 5.01
N THR A 48 1.96 1.95 5.51
CA THR A 48 3.42 1.93 5.39
C THR A 48 3.85 0.57 4.86
N ILE A 49 4.50 0.58 3.71
CA ILE A 49 5.15 -0.57 3.11
C ILE A 49 6.64 -0.28 3.10
N ASP A 50 7.38 -1.07 3.88
CA ASP A 50 8.81 -0.91 4.10
C ASP A 50 9.54 -2.19 3.68
N THR A 51 10.49 -2.09 2.75
CA THR A 51 11.36 -3.21 2.34
C THR A 51 10.55 -4.46 1.94
N CYS A 52 9.51 -4.27 1.15
CA CYS A 52 8.67 -5.37 0.65
C CYS A 52 8.95 -5.58 -0.84
N PRO A 53 9.71 -6.63 -1.22
CA PRO A 53 10.26 -6.76 -2.57
C PRO A 53 9.23 -7.18 -3.62
N ASN A 54 8.02 -7.56 -3.24
CA ASN A 54 7.01 -8.11 -4.16
C ASN A 54 5.82 -7.14 -4.39
N VAL A 55 5.92 -5.91 -3.87
CA VAL A 55 4.92 -4.86 -4.08
C VAL A 55 5.42 -3.86 -5.11
N THR A 56 4.55 -3.49 -6.03
CA THR A 56 4.81 -2.44 -7.03
C THR A 56 3.90 -1.24 -6.81
N ALA A 57 4.11 -0.19 -7.60
CA ALA A 57 3.24 0.98 -7.58
C ALA A 57 1.81 0.69 -8.06
N GLU A 58 1.57 -0.42 -8.77
CA GLU A 58 0.24 -0.80 -9.25
C GLU A 58 -0.72 -1.05 -8.08
N ALA A 59 -0.25 -1.72 -7.02
CA ALA A 59 -1.06 -1.89 -5.81
C ALA A 59 -1.45 -0.53 -5.20
N ILE A 60 -0.58 0.47 -5.26
CA ILE A 60 -0.86 1.80 -4.72
C ILE A 60 -1.87 2.55 -5.60
N HIS A 61 -1.75 2.44 -6.93
CA HIS A 61 -2.75 2.98 -7.85
C HIS A 61 -4.14 2.39 -7.60
N GLN A 62 -4.23 1.07 -7.48
CA GLN A 62 -5.50 0.41 -7.18
C GLN A 62 -6.06 0.88 -5.83
N LEU A 63 -5.22 1.02 -4.81
CA LEU A 63 -5.67 1.52 -3.52
C LEU A 63 -6.23 2.95 -3.62
N LEU A 64 -5.60 3.82 -4.42
CA LEU A 64 -6.10 5.17 -4.68
C LEU A 64 -7.41 5.19 -5.49
N ASP A 65 -7.69 4.17 -6.31
CA ASP A 65 -8.97 4.00 -7.02
C ASP A 65 -10.13 3.61 -6.09
N MET A 66 -9.82 3.06 -4.91
CA MET A 66 -10.82 2.62 -3.95
C MET A 66 -11.30 3.75 -3.05
N THR A 67 -12.54 3.65 -2.57
CA THR A 67 -13.04 4.55 -1.53
C THR A 67 -12.42 4.20 -0.18
N ASN A 68 -11.51 5.03 0.31
CA ASN A 68 -10.84 4.85 1.58
C ASN A 68 -10.64 6.20 2.30
N ASN A 69 -10.22 6.13 3.57
CA ASN A 69 -9.91 7.29 4.40
C ASN A 69 -8.40 7.59 4.45
N LEU A 70 -7.64 7.21 3.41
CA LEU A 70 -6.19 7.38 3.42
C LEU A 70 -5.83 8.85 3.54
N THR A 71 -4.84 9.09 4.39
CA THR A 71 -4.23 10.41 4.61
C THR A 71 -2.72 10.33 4.46
N LEU A 72 -2.16 9.12 4.48
CA LEU A 72 -0.73 8.88 4.45
C LEU A 72 -0.38 7.54 3.82
N ILE A 73 0.54 7.57 2.86
CA ILE A 73 1.16 6.41 2.26
C ILE A 73 2.68 6.57 2.38
N ARG A 74 3.34 5.55 2.92
CA ARG A 74 4.80 5.45 3.04
C ARG A 74 5.30 4.26 2.24
N LEU A 75 6.17 4.53 1.28
CA LEU A 75 6.78 3.53 0.40
C LEU A 75 8.29 3.59 0.57
N TRP A 76 8.82 2.76 1.45
CA TRP A 76 10.20 2.85 1.90
C TRP A 76 10.97 1.61 1.46
N GLY A 77 12.06 1.77 0.73
CA GLY A 77 12.92 0.64 0.39
C GLY A 77 12.24 -0.47 -0.41
N CYS A 78 11.14 -0.18 -1.12
CA CYS A 78 10.48 -1.17 -1.97
C CYS A 78 11.20 -1.25 -3.32
N PHE A 79 11.83 -2.38 -3.61
CA PHE A 79 12.72 -2.58 -4.77
C PHE A 79 12.05 -2.25 -6.12
N PHE A 80 10.78 -2.60 -6.30
CA PHE A 80 10.04 -2.36 -7.55
C PHE A 80 9.26 -1.05 -7.60
N ILE A 81 9.43 -0.16 -6.62
CA ILE A 81 8.83 1.18 -6.63
C ILE A 81 9.92 2.18 -7.00
N THR A 82 9.99 2.53 -8.27
CA THR A 82 11.03 3.41 -8.80
C THR A 82 10.71 4.87 -8.56
N LYS A 83 11.71 5.74 -8.74
CA LYS A 83 11.52 7.20 -8.74
C LYS A 83 10.47 7.67 -9.76
N ASN A 84 10.36 6.98 -10.90
CA ASN A 84 9.36 7.31 -11.91
C ASN A 84 7.95 6.96 -11.44
N ASP A 85 7.80 5.86 -10.70
CA ASP A 85 6.52 5.46 -10.15
C ASP A 85 6.07 6.39 -9.02
N GLU A 86 7.00 6.78 -8.14
CA GLU A 86 6.79 7.81 -7.13
C GLU A 86 6.30 9.12 -7.74
N ALA A 87 6.94 9.61 -8.80
CA ALA A 87 6.55 10.84 -9.47
C ALA A 87 5.14 10.75 -10.08
N LYS A 88 4.78 9.59 -10.63
CA LYS A 88 3.42 9.34 -11.15
C LYS A 88 2.38 9.31 -10.03
N LEU A 89 2.68 8.67 -8.91
CA LEU A 89 1.80 8.61 -7.75
C LEU A 89 1.58 10.02 -7.15
N GLN A 90 2.63 10.81 -6.98
CA GLN A 90 2.50 12.20 -6.51
C GLN A 90 1.66 13.04 -7.46
N LYS A 91 1.92 12.94 -8.77
CA LYS A 91 1.13 13.66 -9.77
C LYS A 91 -0.34 13.28 -9.69
N ARG A 92 -0.64 11.99 -9.60
CA ARG A 92 -2.00 11.48 -9.49
C ARG A 92 -2.72 12.01 -8.26
N ILE A 93 -2.10 11.91 -7.08
CA ILE A 93 -2.65 12.44 -5.81
C ILE A 93 -2.99 13.93 -5.94
N LYS A 94 -2.11 14.71 -6.58
CA LYS A 94 -2.31 16.13 -6.83
C LYS A 94 -3.46 16.41 -7.80
N ASP A 95 -3.55 15.65 -8.89
CA ASP A 95 -4.54 15.86 -9.96
C ASP A 95 -5.95 15.42 -9.54
N GLU A 96 -6.06 14.37 -8.72
CA GLU A 96 -7.34 13.81 -8.23
C GLU A 96 -7.79 14.43 -6.89
N ASN A 97 -7.03 15.40 -6.35
CA ASN A 97 -7.27 16.04 -5.05
C ASN A 97 -7.50 15.01 -3.91
N CYS A 98 -6.73 13.94 -3.92
CA CYS A 98 -6.71 12.96 -2.84
C CYS A 98 -5.97 13.60 -1.66
N ASP A 99 -6.61 13.78 -0.51
CA ASP A 99 -6.03 14.34 0.72
C ASP A 99 -4.99 13.39 1.38
N VAL A 100 -4.09 12.84 0.55
CA VAL A 100 -3.14 11.77 0.87
C VAL A 100 -1.74 12.33 0.75
N TYR A 101 -0.97 12.26 1.83
CA TYR A 101 0.46 12.55 1.79
C TYR A 101 1.25 11.30 1.38
N LEU A 102 2.16 11.44 0.41
CA LEU A 102 3.05 10.37 -0.02
C LEU A 102 4.48 10.63 0.45
N GLU A 103 5.02 9.71 1.26
CA GLU A 103 6.43 9.66 1.63
C GLU A 103 7.09 8.48 0.89
N TRP A 104 8.16 8.74 0.14
CA TRP A 104 8.91 7.70 -0.55
C TRP A 104 10.40 7.81 -0.24
N TYR A 105 11.02 6.65 -0.02
CA TYR A 105 12.47 6.51 0.08
C TYR A 105 12.91 5.38 -0.85
N CYS A 106 13.96 5.65 -1.64
CA CYS A 106 14.54 4.66 -2.53
C CYS A 106 15.09 3.47 -1.75
N TRP A 107 15.13 2.30 -2.41
CA TRP A 107 15.86 1.16 -1.88
C TRP A 107 17.37 1.42 -1.99
N GLU A 108 18.03 1.43 -0.83
CA GLU A 108 19.48 1.45 -0.69
C GLU A 108 19.91 0.03 -0.32
N GLY A 109 20.61 -0.64 -1.23
CA GLY A 109 20.97 -2.06 -1.11
C GLY A 109 21.91 -2.38 0.03
#